data_AF-A0ABD5P9F2-F1
#
_entry.id   AF-A0ABD5P9F2-F1
#
_cell.length_a   1.000
_cell.length_b   1.000
_cell.length_c   1.000
_cell.angle_alpha   90.00
_cell.angle_beta   90.00
_cell.angle_gamma   90.00
#
_symmetry.space_group_name_H-M   'P 1'
#
loop_
_entity.id
_entity.type
_entity.pdbx_description
1 polymer ?
#
loop_
_entity_poly.entity_id
_entity_poly.type
_entity_poly.pdbx_seq_one_letter_code
_entity_poly.pdbx_strand_id
1 'polypeptide(L)'
;MSQGIAHFALGAALTALVVAFLLPFVPYPRTVTLAGGGWALVPDAPHLVESPTMEALHDSAWADLFWFHRALDRWDVSDSTEVAALFVAALLFATLVAEYRTYRWQTRHRRRSHVDETPQ
;
A
#
# COMPACT_ATOMS: atom_id res chain seq x y z
N MET A 1 0.41 -12.01 14.52
CA MET A 1 1.55 -11.62 13.64
C MET A 1 1.10 -11.54 12.18
N SER A 2 0.20 -12.42 11.73
CA SER A 2 -0.35 -12.37 10.37
C SER A 2 -1.23 -11.14 10.16
N GLN A 3 -1.92 -10.65 11.20
CA GLN A 3 -2.76 -9.46 11.16
C GLN A 3 -1.96 -8.18 10.81
N GLY A 4 -0.77 -7.99 11.39
CA GLY A 4 0.11 -6.88 11.01
C GLY A 4 0.65 -7.01 9.57
N ILE A 5 0.97 -8.23 9.13
CA ILE A 5 1.36 -8.50 7.74
C ILE A 5 0.20 -8.14 6.79
N ALA A 6 -1.03 -8.49 7.16
CA ALA A 6 -2.24 -8.16 6.42
C ALA A 6 -2.41 -6.63 6.31
N HIS A 7 -2.34 -5.90 7.42
CA HIS A 7 -2.44 -4.43 7.43
C HIS A 7 -1.37 -3.77 6.55
N PHE A 8 -0.11 -4.15 6.73
CA PHE A 8 0.99 -3.66 5.91
C PHE A 8 0.75 -3.93 4.43
N ALA A 9 0.41 -5.17 4.08
CA ALA A 9 0.24 -5.59 2.70
C ALA A 9 -0.91 -4.85 2.01
N LEU A 10 -2.05 -4.70 2.68
CA LEU A 10 -3.19 -3.95 2.16
C LEU A 10 -2.87 -2.45 2.00
N GLY A 11 -2.25 -1.84 3.02
CA GLY A 11 -1.84 -0.44 2.97
C GLY A 11 -0.86 -0.14 1.84
N ALA A 12 0.14 -1.01 1.67
CA ALA A 12 1.09 -0.92 0.57
C ALA A 12 0.38 -1.14 -0.79
N ALA A 13 -0.53 -2.11 -0.91
CA ALA A 13 -1.24 -2.40 -2.15
C ALA A 13 -2.07 -1.18 -2.61
N LEU A 14 -2.86 -0.60 -1.69
CA LEU A 14 -3.67 0.58 -1.98
C LEU A 14 -2.80 1.78 -2.34
N THR A 15 -1.68 1.99 -1.62
CA THR A 15 -0.76 3.08 -1.89
C THR A 15 -0.08 2.90 -3.25
N ALA A 16 0.31 1.69 -3.62
CA ALA A 16 0.87 1.38 -4.94
C ALA A 16 -0.10 1.76 -6.07
N LEU A 17 -1.39 1.42 -5.91
CA LEU A 17 -2.42 1.79 -6.88
C LEU A 17 -2.65 3.30 -6.94
N VAL A 18 -2.75 3.98 -5.80
CA VAL A 18 -2.86 5.46 -5.74
C VAL A 18 -1.69 6.11 -6.45
N VAL A 19 -0.46 5.68 -6.16
CA VAL A 19 0.74 6.21 -6.79
C VAL A 19 0.72 5.97 -8.30
N ALA A 20 0.38 4.76 -8.73
CA ALA A 20 0.38 4.39 -10.15
C ALA A 20 -0.66 5.14 -10.99
N PHE A 21 -1.82 5.44 -10.42
CA PHE A 21 -2.95 6.02 -11.17
C PHE A 21 -3.18 7.51 -10.92
N LEU A 22 -2.93 8.00 -9.70
CA LEU A 22 -3.22 9.37 -9.30
C LEU A 22 -1.96 10.24 -9.19
N LEU A 23 -0.78 9.65 -8.96
CA LEU A 23 0.47 10.39 -8.77
C LEU A 23 1.59 9.94 -9.74
N PRO A 24 1.37 10.01 -11.08
CA PRO A 24 2.28 9.44 -12.07
C PRO A 24 3.68 10.08 -12.13
N PHE A 25 3.89 11.20 -11.44
CA PHE A 25 5.16 11.94 -11.41
C PHE A 25 5.84 11.95 -10.04
N VAL A 26 5.34 11.16 -9.07
CA VAL A 26 5.95 11.14 -7.74
C VAL A 26 7.36 10.50 -7.82
N PRO A 27 8.38 11.14 -7.24
CA PRO A 27 9.69 10.50 -7.11
C PRO A 27 9.61 9.34 -6.13
N TYR A 28 10.41 8.30 -6.36
CA TYR A 28 10.53 7.11 -5.50
C TYR A 28 9.18 6.41 -5.18
N PRO A 29 8.40 6.01 -6.20
CA PRO A 29 7.06 5.42 -6.00
C PRO A 29 7.07 4.17 -5.10
N ARG A 30 8.16 3.39 -5.12
CA ARG A 30 8.35 2.22 -4.25
C ARG A 30 8.53 2.62 -2.79
N THR A 31 9.29 3.67 -2.51
CA THR A 31 9.45 4.20 -1.15
C THR A 31 8.13 4.70 -0.61
N VAL A 32 7.35 5.43 -1.43
CA VAL A 32 6.00 5.89 -1.04
C VAL A 32 5.08 4.69 -0.76
N THR A 33 5.14 3.65 -1.59
CA THR A 33 4.39 2.40 -1.38
C THR A 33 4.73 1.74 -0.04
N LEU A 34 6.02 1.60 0.27
CA LEU A 34 6.47 1.03 1.55
C LEU A 34 6.08 1.92 2.73
N ALA A 35 6.16 3.25 2.57
CA ALA A 35 5.72 4.20 3.58
C ALA A 35 4.21 4.10 3.83
N GLY A 36 3.40 3.85 2.79
CA GLY A 36 1.96 3.60 2.93
C GLY A 36 1.65 2.28 3.65
N GLY A 37 2.41 1.21 3.38
CA GLY A 37 2.34 -0.02 4.18
C GLY A 37 2.73 0.21 5.64
N GLY A 38 3.81 0.96 5.89
CA GLY A 38 4.24 1.32 7.23
C GLY A 38 3.23 2.22 7.96
N TRP A 39 2.60 3.16 7.24
CA TRP A 39 1.49 3.95 7.76
C TRP A 39 0.36 3.03 8.22
N ALA A 40 0.04 1.98 7.46
CA ALA A 40 -1.04 1.06 7.80
C ALA A 40 -0.82 0.27 9.10
N LEU A 41 0.42 0.18 9.58
CA LEU A 41 0.79 -0.50 10.82
C LEU A 41 0.65 0.38 12.08
N VAL A 42 0.36 1.66 11.95
CA VAL A 42 0.32 2.59 13.09
C VAL A 42 -0.65 2.13 14.20
N PRO A 43 -1.89 1.67 13.90
CA PRO A 43 -2.78 1.14 14.94
C PRO A 43 -2.26 -0.12 15.63
N ASP A 44 -1.40 -0.90 14.98
CA ASP A 44 -0.83 -2.16 15.51
C ASP A 44 0.38 -1.93 16.43
N ALA A 45 0.82 -0.68 16.60
CA ALA A 45 1.96 -0.32 17.44
C ALA A 45 1.93 -0.84 18.90
N PRO A 46 0.76 -0.99 19.58
CA PRO A 46 0.70 -1.58 20.92
C PRO A 46 1.32 -2.98 21.01
N HIS A 47 1.30 -3.76 19.92
CA HIS A 47 1.91 -5.09 19.87
C HIS A 47 3.45 -5.06 19.87
N LEU A 48 4.05 -3.92 19.57
CA LEU A 48 5.50 -3.72 19.54
C LEU A 48 6.01 -3.05 20.81
N VAL A 49 5.25 -2.09 21.34
CA VAL A 49 5.59 -1.31 22.52
C VAL A 49 4.33 -1.10 23.35
N GLU A 50 4.30 -1.66 24.56
CA GLU A 50 3.22 -1.44 25.50
C GLU A 50 3.13 0.06 25.86
N SER A 51 2.00 0.69 25.50
CA SER A 51 1.78 2.11 25.73
C SER A 51 0.29 2.39 25.83
N PRO A 52 -0.20 2.98 26.94
CA PRO A 52 -1.61 3.33 27.11
C PRO A 52 -2.12 4.28 26.02
N THR A 53 -1.24 5.17 25.52
CA THR A 53 -1.57 6.08 24.43
C THR A 53 -1.79 5.33 23.11
N MET A 54 -0.98 4.29 22.84
CA MET A 54 -1.11 3.50 21.62
C MET A 54 -2.33 2.59 21.68
N GLU A 55 -2.63 2.00 22.83
CA GLU A 55 -3.88 1.25 23.04
C GLU A 55 -5.10 2.15 22.84
N ALA A 56 -5.08 3.36 23.40
CA ALA A 56 -6.16 4.32 23.19
C ALA A 56 -6.31 4.73 21.72
N LEU A 57 -5.22 4.81 20.95
CA LEU A 57 -5.27 5.04 19.51
C LEU A 57 -5.87 3.84 18.78
N HIS A 58 -5.41 2.63 19.06
CA HIS A 58 -5.88 1.37 18.50
C HIS A 58 -7.40 1.21 18.64
N ASP A 59 -7.93 1.53 19.83
CA ASP A 59 -9.35 1.44 20.14
C ASP A 59 -10.16 2.67 19.70
N SER A 60 -9.56 3.70 19.10
CA SER A 60 -10.23 4.95 18.77
C SER A 60 -11.03 4.92 17.47
N ALA A 61 -11.96 5.85 17.32
CA ALA A 61 -12.62 6.12 16.03
C ALA A 61 -11.65 6.65 14.95
N TRP A 62 -10.49 7.19 15.35
CA TRP A 62 -9.46 7.64 14.41
C TRP A 62 -8.76 6.47 13.74
N ALA A 63 -8.51 5.37 14.47
CA ALA A 63 -8.03 4.12 13.89
C ALA A 63 -8.99 3.61 12.80
N ASP A 64 -10.29 3.65 13.06
CA ASP A 64 -11.28 3.25 12.06
C ASP A 64 -11.33 4.19 10.84
N LEU A 65 -11.23 5.51 11.04
CA LEU A 65 -11.37 6.47 9.95
C LEU A 65 -10.21 6.42 8.97
N PHE A 66 -8.98 6.35 9.48
CA PHE A 66 -7.76 6.47 8.66
C PHE A 66 -7.16 5.11 8.28
N TRP A 67 -7.47 4.04 9.03
CA TRP A 67 -6.90 2.72 8.81
C TRP A 67 -7.94 1.61 8.60
N PHE A 68 -9.23 1.91 8.77
CA PHE A 68 -10.29 0.91 8.76
C PHE A 68 -10.02 -0.23 9.75
N HIS A 69 -9.34 0.10 10.85
CA HIS A 69 -8.68 -0.84 11.75
C HIS A 69 -9.61 -1.96 12.23
N ARG A 70 -10.73 -1.63 12.91
CA ARG A 70 -11.66 -2.67 13.39
C ARG A 70 -12.40 -3.41 12.29
N ALA A 71 -12.46 -2.87 11.07
CA ALA A 71 -13.05 -3.60 9.94
C ALA A 71 -12.10 -4.70 9.45
N LEU A 72 -10.80 -4.40 9.38
CA LEU A 72 -9.76 -5.35 9.01
C LEU A 72 -9.58 -6.43 10.07
N ASP A 73 -9.55 -6.06 11.35
CA ASP A 73 -9.49 -7.02 12.46
C ASP A 73 -10.66 -8.00 12.47
N ARG A 74 -11.85 -7.53 12.07
CA ARG A 74 -13.04 -8.39 11.94
C ARG A 74 -13.01 -9.32 10.73
N TRP A 75 -12.19 -9.04 9.73
CA TRP A 75 -11.94 -9.98 8.64
C TRP A 75 -10.85 -10.98 8.99
N ASP A 76 -9.96 -10.63 9.92
CA ASP A 76 -8.86 -11.48 10.39
C ASP A 76 -8.96 -11.86 11.88
N VAL A 77 -10.16 -12.24 12.33
CA VAL A 77 -10.48 -12.49 13.75
C VAL A 77 -9.57 -13.55 14.41
N SER A 78 -8.96 -14.43 13.61
CA SER A 78 -8.15 -15.56 14.06
C SER A 78 -6.65 -15.39 13.86
N ASP A 79 -6.15 -14.21 13.47
CA ASP A 79 -4.75 -14.04 12.99
C ASP A 79 -4.45 -15.10 11.90
N SER A 80 -5.35 -15.20 10.91
CA SER A 80 -5.33 -16.21 9.85
C SER A 80 -4.20 -15.98 8.86
N THR A 81 -3.39 -17.02 8.68
CA THR A 81 -2.35 -17.03 7.63
C THR A 81 -2.96 -16.93 6.23
N GLU A 82 -4.18 -17.42 6.02
CA GLU A 82 -4.86 -17.37 4.72
C GLU A 82 -5.25 -15.93 4.34
N VAL A 83 -5.76 -15.15 5.29
CA VAL A 83 -6.12 -13.74 5.09
C VAL A 83 -4.87 -12.91 4.82
N ALA A 84 -3.81 -13.11 5.60
CA ALA A 84 -2.52 -12.47 5.33
C ALA A 84 -1.94 -12.85 3.96
N ALA A 85 -2.00 -14.12 3.57
CA ALA A 85 -1.56 -14.57 2.25
C ALA A 85 -2.36 -13.92 1.12
N LEU A 86 -3.68 -13.77 1.29
CA LEU A 86 -4.54 -13.08 0.33
C LEU A 86 -4.14 -11.61 0.16
N PHE A 87 -3.87 -10.88 1.25
CA PHE A 87 -3.45 -9.48 1.15
C PHE A 87 -2.04 -9.33 0.60
N VAL A 88 -1.13 -10.26 0.89
CA VAL A 88 0.17 -10.32 0.21
C VAL A 88 -0.01 -10.57 -1.30
N ALA A 89 -0.89 -11.49 -1.69
CA ALA A 89 -1.21 -11.72 -3.11
C ALA A 89 -1.81 -10.46 -3.76
N ALA A 90 -2.67 -9.72 -3.04
CA ALA A 90 -3.22 -8.45 -3.49
C ALA A 90 -2.12 -7.39 -3.68
N LEU A 91 -1.14 -7.31 -2.77
CA LEU A 91 0.02 -6.44 -2.90
C LEU A 91 0.87 -6.80 -4.13
N LEU A 92 1.16 -8.08 -4.34
CA LEU A 92 1.89 -8.54 -5.53
C LEU A 92 1.14 -8.16 -6.80
N PHE A 93 -0.17 -8.38 -6.84
CA PHE A 93 -1.01 -8.00 -7.97
C PHE A 93 -1.02 -6.49 -8.21
N ALA A 94 -1.20 -5.68 -7.16
CA ALA A 94 -1.15 -4.22 -7.24
C ALA A 94 0.21 -3.73 -7.77
N THR A 95 1.30 -4.36 -7.35
CA THR A 95 2.66 -4.08 -7.84
C THR A 95 2.79 -4.39 -9.33
N LEU A 96 2.28 -5.53 -9.79
CA LEU A 96 2.26 -5.88 -11.22
C LEU A 96 1.48 -4.84 -12.04
N VAL A 97 0.31 -4.41 -11.56
CA VAL A 97 -0.50 -3.38 -12.21
C VAL A 97 0.25 -2.04 -12.27
N ALA A 98 0.88 -1.64 -11.16
CA ALA A 98 1.64 -0.39 -11.07
C ALA A 98 2.84 -0.37 -12.02
N GLU A 99 3.61 -1.47 -12.06
CA GLU A 99 4.76 -1.63 -12.95
C GLU A 99 4.32 -1.66 -14.43
N TYR A 100 3.26 -2.41 -14.76
CA TYR A 100 2.68 -2.42 -16.11
C TYR A 100 2.29 -1.01 -16.56
N ARG A 101 1.63 -0.24 -15.68
CA ARG A 101 1.19 1.13 -15.98
C ARG A 101 2.36 2.07 -16.23
N THR A 102 3.42 1.95 -15.42
CA THR A 102 4.65 2.73 -15.53
C THR A 102 5.39 2.42 -16.83
N TYR A 103 5.54 1.13 -17.16
CA TYR A 103 6.16 0.68 -18.41
C TYR A 103 5.41 1.21 -19.64
N ARG A 104 4.07 1.15 -19.63
CA ARG A 104 3.22 1.66 -20.72
C ARG A 104 3.29 3.19 -20.85
N TRP A 105 3.53 3.91 -19.77
CA TRP A 105 3.74 5.36 -19.81
C TRP A 105 5.08 5.70 -20.47
N GLN A 106 6.17 5.10 -20.01
CA GLN A 106 7.52 5.35 -20.52
C GLN A 106 7.65 5.03 -22.01
N THR A 107 7.10 3.90 -22.45
CA THR A 107 7.08 3.51 -23.86
C THR A 107 6.35 4.53 -24.75
N ARG A 108 5.24 5.11 -24.28
CA ARG A 108 4.53 6.17 -25.02
C ARG A 108 5.35 7.46 -25.13
N HIS A 109 6.02 7.87 -24.05
CA HIS A 109 6.83 9.10 -24.06
C HIS A 109 8.09 8.96 -24.92
N ARG A 110 8.81 7.82 -24.83
CA ARG A 110 9.99 7.55 -25.67
C ARG A 110 9.66 7.49 -27.17
N ARG A 111 8.48 6.97 -27.53
CA ARG A 111 8.04 6.93 -28.93
C ARG A 111 7.73 8.32 -29.49
N ARG A 112 7.31 9.28 -28.65
CA ARG A 112 7.08 10.67 -29.07
C ARG A 112 8.39 11.42 -29.32
N SER A 113 9.36 11.31 -28.41
CA SER A 113 10.65 12.00 -28.57
C SER A 113 11.44 11.55 -29.80
N HIS A 114 11.36 10.26 -30.16
CA HIS A 114 12.06 9.74 -31.34
C HIS A 114 11.47 10.21 -32.67
N VAL A 115 10.18 10.54 -32.72
CA VAL A 115 9.52 11.08 -33.93
C VAL A 115 9.89 12.56 -34.12
N ASP A 116 10.07 13.32 -33.04
CA ASP A 116 10.47 14.73 -33.12
C ASP A 116 11.96 14.92 -33.48
N GLU A 117 12.81 13.91 -33.26
CA GLU A 117 14.26 13.96 -33.54
C GLU A 117 14.66 13.54 -34.96
N THR A 118 13.74 13.04 -35.79
CA THR A 118 14.03 12.76 -37.22
C THR A 118 13.72 14.00 -38.07
N PRO A 119 14.73 14.76 -38.53
CA PRO A 119 14.49 15.85 -39.48
C PRO A 119 14.12 15.22 -40.84
N GLN A 120 13.10 15.79 -41.49
CA GLN A 120 12.80 15.48 -42.90
C GLN A 120 13.87 16.00 -43.84
#